data_AF-A0A7V4SLZ5-F1
#
_entry.id   AF-A0A7V4SLZ5-F1
#
_cell.length_a   1.000
_cell.length_b   1.000
_cell.length_c   1.000
_cell.angle_alpha   90.00
_cell.angle_beta   90.00
_cell.angle_gamma   90.00
#
_symmetry.space_group_name_H-M   'P 1'
#
loop_
_entity.id
_entity.type
_entity.pdbx_description
1 polymer ?
#
loop_
_entity_poly.entity_id
_entity_poly.type
_entity_poly.pdbx_seq_one_letter_code
_entity_poly.pdbx_strand_id
1 'polypeptide(L)'
;MKRWVAGAWLLGAIVWGAGLAVRGQTGGPLPADRSQTIEGLLDESRYQEALTSAEEGLKADPSNPDFGLGKIRALLGLGRPLEAARLAVPLAGRHPDRPEFRFLAGESAFHLAMVPQAVQHWSALFSVPGWSETACRRAVNALLATGKEAEARALLNETLARFEKPPVGILRLALSLALKGEEGVRLADRLLLADPANKEEYEGLKRLYASIGSASLFEEKLEAAYPVVLPLKEKSEFRDISSLTWGSGDIGTAGVTTSTRVVTPVAVNGTKEKLMLLDSGSDLCLVSPKWVEELGLKPVATAEYLGLGIEGSQTSKWVLLDSVRFGPLTLRHVPAMVISEKEDFFKEVGGIIPLSLLRRHGILYDRRHSKLVLHPAGTDPKAALGPDAFKVKSLWPYDRPFVETSVNGRPGCYFLVDTGAYATFIAAERAREVNVTINSARFGSQMGSGLSGAFASGVAADVTMVLGNTRLNMQTVQVTPLGGGWGLPSYGILGRRDVLDLFAMWFDYPSNTVAFAPYDK
;
A
#
# COMPACT_ATOMS: atom_id res chain seq x y z
N MET A 1 3.66 29.02 -13.82
CA MET A 1 2.73 29.19 -12.68
C MET A 1 1.92 27.89 -12.55
N LYS A 2 2.48 26.90 -11.85
CA LYS A 2 1.94 25.54 -11.72
C LYS A 2 2.31 25.05 -10.32
N ARG A 3 1.34 25.08 -9.40
CA ARG A 3 1.48 24.57 -8.02
C ARG A 3 1.02 23.12 -8.03
N TRP A 4 1.90 22.16 -7.72
CA TRP A 4 1.58 20.73 -7.74
C TRP A 4 1.77 20.06 -6.38
N VAL A 5 0.67 19.50 -5.89
CA VAL A 5 0.46 18.16 -5.31
C VAL A 5 1.47 17.62 -4.31
N ALA A 6 1.11 17.60 -3.04
CA ALA A 6 1.44 16.51 -2.12
C ALA A 6 0.32 16.52 -1.12
N GLY A 7 -0.31 15.41 -0.69
CA GLY A 7 -1.26 15.51 0.43
C GLY A 7 -2.26 14.44 0.80
N ALA A 8 -2.26 13.31 0.12
CA ALA A 8 -3.30 12.31 0.30
C ALA A 8 -3.11 11.23 1.39
N TRP A 9 -2.04 11.30 2.19
CA TRP A 9 -1.44 10.04 2.63
C TRP A 9 -1.14 9.92 4.11
N LEU A 10 -1.12 11.03 4.84
CA LEU A 10 -0.66 11.01 6.23
C LEU A 10 -1.61 10.32 7.21
N LEU A 11 -2.84 10.14 6.79
CA LEU A 11 -3.95 9.82 7.67
C LEU A 11 -4.64 8.54 7.28
N GLY A 12 -4.26 7.89 6.18
CA GLY A 12 -4.68 6.52 5.94
C GLY A 12 -4.36 5.66 7.16
N ALA A 13 -3.14 5.72 7.69
CA ALA A 13 -2.78 4.98 8.90
C ALA A 13 -3.42 5.52 10.19
N ILE A 14 -3.48 6.85 10.38
CA ILE A 14 -4.05 7.41 11.62
C ILE A 14 -5.57 7.19 11.71
N VAL A 15 -6.28 7.36 10.58
CA VAL A 15 -7.73 7.31 10.48
C VAL A 15 -8.27 5.90 10.21
N TRP A 16 -7.41 4.98 9.74
CA TRP A 16 -7.74 3.55 9.67
C TRP A 16 -7.48 2.79 10.98
N GLY A 17 -6.79 3.39 11.95
CA GLY A 17 -6.60 2.82 13.29
C GLY A 17 -7.92 2.54 14.03
N ALA A 18 -9.01 3.20 13.63
CA ALA A 18 -10.35 2.95 14.15
C ALA A 18 -11.32 2.57 13.02
N GLY A 19 -11.24 1.34 12.50
CA GLY A 19 -12.08 0.90 11.38
C GLY A 19 -12.38 -0.59 11.36
N LEU A 20 -13.28 -1.03 12.24
CA LEU A 20 -14.01 -2.30 12.18
C LEU A 20 -13.14 -3.56 12.07
N ALA A 21 -12.68 -4.04 13.22
CA ALA A 21 -13.01 -5.43 13.52
C ALA A 21 -14.53 -5.51 13.32
N VAL A 22 -14.98 -6.12 12.22
CA VAL A 22 -16.26 -6.80 12.24
C VAL A 22 -16.09 -7.82 13.36
N ARG A 23 -16.48 -7.43 14.58
CA ARG A 23 -16.84 -8.39 15.60
C ARG A 23 -17.96 -9.18 14.94
N GLY A 24 -17.59 -10.31 14.37
CA GLY A 24 -18.48 -11.44 14.23
C GLY A 24 -18.86 -11.87 15.64
N GLN A 25 -19.74 -11.10 16.28
CA GLN A 25 -20.59 -11.65 17.32
C GLN A 25 -21.69 -12.40 16.57
N THR A 26 -21.41 -13.65 16.27
CA THR A 26 -22.22 -14.76 16.74
C THR A 26 -21.30 -15.97 16.85
N GLY A 27 -20.68 -16.14 18.03
CA GLY A 27 -20.12 -17.42 18.46
C GLY A 27 -21.25 -18.40 18.77
N GLY A 28 -22.05 -18.70 17.76
CA GLY A 28 -22.95 -19.84 17.73
C GLY A 28 -22.43 -20.82 16.66
N PRO A 29 -22.75 -22.12 16.75
CA PRO A 29 -22.40 -23.06 15.70
C PRO A 29 -22.92 -22.56 14.35
N LEU A 30 -22.01 -22.43 13.37
CA LEU A 30 -22.34 -22.09 11.99
C LEU A 30 -23.36 -23.10 11.46
N PRO A 31 -24.50 -22.68 10.89
CA PRO A 31 -25.43 -23.61 10.27
C PRO A 31 -24.74 -24.30 9.08
N ALA A 32 -24.85 -25.63 9.03
CA ALA A 32 -24.49 -26.40 7.85
C ALA A 32 -25.28 -25.88 6.63
N ASP A 33 -24.61 -25.81 5.47
CA ASP A 33 -25.15 -25.60 4.11
C ASP A 33 -24.94 -24.23 3.41
N ARG A 34 -24.19 -23.28 3.98
CA ARG A 34 -23.83 -22.05 3.23
C ARG A 34 -22.74 -22.24 2.17
N SER A 35 -21.87 -23.25 2.30
CA SER A 35 -20.74 -23.50 1.40
C SER A 35 -21.12 -23.93 -0.03
N GLN A 36 -22.40 -24.21 -0.29
CA GLN A 36 -22.94 -24.52 -1.62
C GLN A 36 -23.73 -23.36 -2.25
N THR A 37 -23.99 -22.29 -1.50
CA THR A 37 -24.68 -21.11 -2.05
C THR A 37 -23.74 -20.28 -2.91
N ILE A 38 -24.27 -19.53 -3.89
CA ILE A 38 -23.45 -18.62 -4.72
C ILE A 38 -22.67 -17.64 -3.82
N GLU A 39 -23.29 -17.12 -2.76
CA GLU A 39 -22.63 -16.20 -1.82
C GLU A 39 -21.48 -16.89 -1.07
N GLY A 40 -21.71 -18.10 -0.53
CA GLY A 40 -20.65 -18.86 0.13
C GLY A 40 -19.49 -19.23 -0.80
N LEU A 41 -19.79 -19.59 -2.05
CA LEU A 41 -18.77 -19.85 -3.07
C LEU A 41 -17.95 -18.60 -3.42
N LEU A 42 -18.59 -17.42 -3.45
CA LEU A 42 -17.90 -16.15 -3.66
C LEU A 42 -16.99 -15.80 -2.47
N ASP A 43 -17.45 -16.02 -1.24
CA ASP A 43 -16.68 -15.79 -0.01
C ASP A 43 -15.45 -16.71 0.08
N GLU A 44 -15.59 -17.96 -0.34
CA GLU A 44 -14.50 -18.93 -0.46
C GLU A 44 -13.59 -18.69 -1.69
N SER A 45 -13.83 -17.63 -2.48
CA SER A 45 -13.12 -17.32 -3.73
C SER A 45 -13.21 -18.42 -4.80
N ARG A 46 -14.21 -19.30 -4.72
CA ARG A 46 -14.50 -20.37 -5.69
C ARG A 46 -15.32 -19.82 -6.87
N TYR A 47 -14.74 -18.84 -7.56
CA TYR A 47 -15.47 -18.02 -8.54
C TYR A 47 -16.01 -18.80 -9.74
N GLN A 48 -15.31 -19.86 -10.19
CA GLN A 48 -15.79 -20.66 -11.31
C GLN A 48 -17.04 -21.48 -10.95
N GLU A 49 -17.11 -21.97 -9.72
CA GLU A 49 -18.27 -22.70 -9.21
C GLU A 49 -19.42 -21.73 -8.96
N ALA A 50 -19.14 -20.56 -8.36
CA ALA A 50 -20.13 -19.49 -8.20
C ALA A 50 -20.73 -19.05 -9.54
N LEU A 51 -19.90 -18.93 -10.59
CA LEU A 51 -20.35 -18.61 -11.94
C LEU A 51 -21.28 -19.69 -12.49
N THR A 52 -20.90 -20.96 -12.35
CA THR A 52 -21.68 -22.10 -12.83
C THR A 52 -23.05 -22.15 -12.15
N SER A 53 -23.09 -22.05 -10.82
CA SER A 53 -24.33 -22.03 -10.04
C SER A 53 -25.22 -20.83 -10.40
N ALA A 54 -24.63 -19.65 -10.63
CA ALA A 54 -25.38 -18.47 -11.05
C ALA A 54 -25.98 -18.62 -12.47
N GLU A 55 -25.26 -19.29 -13.38
CA GLU A 55 -25.76 -19.55 -14.73
C GLU A 55 -26.88 -20.59 -14.76
N GLU A 56 -26.79 -21.64 -13.93
CA GLU A 56 -27.87 -22.60 -13.74
C GLU A 56 -29.11 -21.94 -13.13
N GLY A 57 -28.91 -21.09 -12.12
CA GLY A 57 -29.98 -20.28 -11.53
C GLY A 57 -30.69 -19.41 -12.57
N LEU A 58 -29.92 -18.69 -13.42
CA LEU A 58 -30.50 -17.86 -14.50
C LEU A 58 -31.18 -18.67 -15.60
N LYS A 59 -30.81 -19.94 -15.82
CA LYS A 59 -31.55 -20.83 -16.75
C LYS A 59 -32.90 -21.22 -16.17
N ALA A 60 -32.97 -21.47 -14.87
CA ALA A 60 -34.21 -21.83 -14.19
C ALA A 60 -35.14 -20.62 -13.97
N ASP A 61 -34.58 -19.47 -13.59
CA ASP A 61 -35.29 -18.20 -13.44
C ASP A 61 -34.48 -17.04 -14.05
N PRO A 62 -34.71 -16.72 -15.33
CA PRO A 62 -33.99 -15.64 -16.03
C PRO A 62 -34.24 -14.23 -15.46
N SER A 63 -35.28 -14.07 -14.64
CA SER A 63 -35.68 -12.77 -14.09
C SER A 63 -35.10 -12.51 -12.71
N ASN A 64 -34.52 -13.51 -12.06
CA ASN A 64 -34.01 -13.39 -10.70
C ASN A 64 -32.76 -12.49 -10.66
N PRO A 65 -32.84 -11.31 -10.02
CA PRO A 65 -31.71 -10.38 -9.94
C PRO A 65 -30.53 -10.91 -9.11
N ASP A 66 -30.76 -11.81 -8.14
CA ASP A 66 -29.71 -12.30 -7.25
C ASP A 66 -28.75 -13.24 -7.98
N PHE A 67 -29.24 -14.06 -8.91
CA PHE A 67 -28.38 -14.84 -9.80
C PHE A 67 -27.59 -13.92 -10.75
N GLY A 68 -28.19 -12.82 -11.21
CA GLY A 68 -27.50 -11.78 -11.96
C GLY A 68 -26.34 -11.16 -11.17
N LEU A 69 -26.57 -10.78 -9.92
CA LEU A 69 -25.54 -10.25 -9.01
C LEU A 69 -24.41 -11.27 -8.78
N GLY A 70 -24.77 -12.52 -8.49
CA GLY A 70 -23.83 -13.62 -8.31
C GLY A 70 -22.93 -13.82 -9.53
N LYS A 71 -23.53 -13.84 -10.73
CA LYS A 71 -22.81 -13.96 -12.00
C LYS A 71 -21.83 -12.81 -12.22
N ILE A 72 -22.24 -11.57 -11.98
CA ILE A 72 -21.36 -10.39 -12.14
C ILE A 72 -20.15 -10.49 -11.19
N ARG A 73 -20.38 -10.79 -9.90
CA ARG A 73 -19.32 -10.92 -8.90
C ARG A 73 -18.35 -12.05 -9.25
N ALA A 74 -18.86 -13.19 -9.69
CA ALA A 74 -18.03 -14.31 -10.13
C ALA A 74 -17.18 -13.96 -11.35
N LEU A 75 -17.75 -13.28 -12.35
CA LEU A 75 -17.01 -12.80 -13.53
C LEU A 75 -15.90 -11.82 -13.16
N LEU A 76 -16.14 -10.91 -12.21
CA LEU A 76 -15.11 -10.01 -11.70
C LEU A 76 -14.00 -10.78 -10.97
N GLY A 77 -14.35 -11.74 -10.11
CA GLY A 77 -13.39 -12.61 -9.42
C GLY A 77 -12.53 -13.46 -10.37
N LEU A 78 -13.08 -13.84 -11.52
CA LEU A 78 -12.36 -14.56 -12.60
C LEU A 78 -11.55 -13.63 -13.52
N GLY A 79 -11.53 -12.32 -13.29
CA GLY A 79 -10.83 -11.38 -14.15
C GLY A 79 -11.47 -11.21 -15.53
N ARG A 80 -12.80 -11.37 -15.64
CA ARG A 80 -13.59 -11.20 -16.87
C ARG A 80 -14.46 -9.92 -16.84
N PRO A 81 -13.85 -8.72 -16.69
CA PRO A 81 -14.60 -7.49 -16.39
C PRO A 81 -15.44 -6.97 -17.56
N LEU A 82 -15.08 -7.28 -18.81
CA LEU A 82 -15.89 -6.90 -19.98
C LEU A 82 -17.26 -7.61 -19.98
N GLU A 83 -17.26 -8.90 -19.64
CA GLU A 83 -18.50 -9.68 -19.55
C GLU A 83 -19.33 -9.25 -18.34
N ALA A 84 -18.66 -9.00 -17.22
CA ALA A 84 -19.29 -8.41 -16.04
C ALA A 84 -19.97 -7.07 -16.38
N ALA A 85 -19.28 -6.16 -17.09
CA ALA A 85 -19.83 -4.86 -17.50
C ALA A 85 -21.05 -4.99 -18.42
N ARG A 86 -20.98 -5.89 -19.42
CA ARG A 86 -22.09 -6.15 -20.36
C ARG A 86 -23.36 -6.61 -19.65
N LEU A 87 -23.23 -7.27 -18.50
CA LEU A 87 -24.36 -7.71 -17.67
C LEU A 87 -24.78 -6.65 -16.64
N ALA A 88 -23.81 -6.03 -15.96
CA ALA A 88 -24.04 -5.10 -14.86
C ALA A 88 -24.71 -3.79 -15.32
N VAL A 89 -24.27 -3.20 -16.43
CA VAL A 89 -24.79 -1.90 -16.90
C VAL A 89 -26.29 -1.98 -17.25
N PRO A 90 -26.78 -2.96 -18.04
CA PRO A 90 -28.21 -3.09 -18.30
C PRO A 90 -29.03 -3.42 -17.05
N LEU A 91 -28.51 -4.26 -16.14
CA LEU A 91 -29.20 -4.59 -14.89
C LEU A 91 -29.31 -3.39 -13.95
N ALA A 92 -28.29 -2.53 -13.89
CA ALA A 92 -28.34 -1.28 -13.13
C ALA A 92 -29.39 -0.29 -13.68
N GLY A 93 -29.70 -0.36 -14.97
CA GLY A 93 -30.79 0.41 -15.59
C GLY A 93 -32.17 -0.18 -15.31
N ARG A 94 -32.31 -1.51 -15.32
CA ARG A 94 -33.58 -2.22 -15.08
C ARG A 94 -33.99 -2.28 -13.61
N HIS A 95 -33.02 -2.27 -12.70
CA HIS A 95 -33.23 -2.34 -11.25
C HIS A 95 -32.61 -1.12 -10.56
N PRO A 96 -33.17 0.10 -10.75
CA PRO A 96 -32.64 1.32 -10.14
C PRO A 96 -32.75 1.33 -8.61
N ASP A 97 -33.62 0.50 -8.05
CA ASP A 97 -33.83 0.24 -6.62
C ASP A 97 -32.76 -0.66 -6.00
N ARG A 98 -31.94 -1.34 -6.83
CA ARG A 98 -30.85 -2.22 -6.42
C ARG A 98 -29.47 -1.58 -6.71
N PRO A 99 -28.97 -0.71 -5.82
CA PRO A 99 -27.72 0.03 -6.01
C PRO A 99 -26.49 -0.87 -6.24
N GLU A 100 -26.53 -2.13 -5.81
CA GLU A 100 -25.49 -3.15 -6.01
C GLU A 100 -25.11 -3.29 -7.49
N PHE A 101 -26.08 -3.32 -8.40
CA PHE A 101 -25.80 -3.47 -9.82
C PHE A 101 -25.00 -2.28 -10.36
N ARG A 102 -25.38 -1.08 -9.94
CA ARG A 102 -24.69 0.14 -10.36
C ARG A 102 -23.28 0.19 -9.76
N PHE A 103 -23.12 -0.24 -8.52
CA PHE A 103 -21.82 -0.35 -7.89
C PHE A 103 -20.90 -1.32 -8.64
N LEU A 104 -21.41 -2.51 -9.00
CA LEU A 104 -20.66 -3.52 -9.75
C LEU A 104 -20.39 -3.10 -11.21
N ALA A 105 -21.25 -2.28 -11.83
CA ALA A 105 -20.95 -1.65 -13.11
C ALA A 105 -19.73 -0.71 -13.00
N GLY A 106 -19.64 0.04 -11.89
CA GLY A 106 -18.46 0.85 -11.58
C GLY A 106 -17.19 0.01 -11.38
N GLU A 107 -17.27 -1.08 -10.60
CA GLU A 107 -16.14 -2.02 -10.44
C GLU A 107 -15.71 -2.63 -11.78
N SER A 108 -16.66 -3.04 -12.61
CA SER A 108 -16.37 -3.59 -13.94
C SER A 108 -15.66 -2.58 -14.84
N ALA A 109 -16.12 -1.32 -14.85
CA ALA A 109 -15.47 -0.25 -15.58
C ALA A 109 -14.06 0.05 -15.05
N PHE A 110 -13.86 0.01 -13.73
CA PHE A 110 -12.55 0.22 -13.11
C PHE A 110 -11.55 -0.87 -13.52
N HIS A 111 -11.96 -2.15 -13.50
CA HIS A 111 -11.14 -3.26 -13.96
C HIS A 111 -10.81 -3.21 -15.46
N LEU A 112 -11.60 -2.48 -16.26
CA LEU A 112 -11.32 -2.16 -17.67
C LEU A 112 -10.45 -0.91 -17.85
N ALA A 113 -9.94 -0.32 -16.77
CA ALA A 113 -9.22 0.95 -16.75
C ALA A 113 -10.05 2.15 -17.27
N MET A 114 -11.37 2.03 -17.30
CA MET A 114 -12.32 3.07 -17.69
C MET A 114 -12.72 3.92 -16.48
N VAL A 115 -11.73 4.61 -15.89
CA VAL A 115 -11.92 5.36 -14.63
C VAL A 115 -13.03 6.40 -14.68
N PRO A 116 -13.19 7.23 -15.74
CA PRO A 116 -14.29 8.19 -15.78
C PRO A 116 -15.67 7.53 -15.67
N GLN A 117 -15.87 6.40 -16.36
CA GLN A 117 -17.12 5.63 -16.32
C GLN A 117 -17.32 4.96 -14.96
N ALA A 118 -16.25 4.44 -14.36
CA ALA A 118 -16.31 3.88 -13.00
C ALA A 118 -16.77 4.93 -11.98
N VAL A 119 -16.13 6.11 -12.01
CA VAL A 119 -16.48 7.26 -11.16
C VAL A 119 -17.93 7.69 -11.40
N GLN A 120 -18.37 7.76 -12.66
CA GLN A 120 -19.76 8.11 -13.00
C GLN A 120 -20.78 7.13 -12.41
N HIS A 121 -20.50 5.81 -12.47
CA HIS A 121 -21.40 4.81 -11.89
C HIS A 121 -21.49 4.95 -10.37
N TRP A 122 -20.36 5.12 -9.68
CA TRP A 122 -20.33 5.27 -8.23
C TRP A 122 -20.86 6.63 -7.75
N SER A 123 -20.63 7.72 -8.47
CA SER A 123 -21.10 9.06 -8.08
C SER A 123 -22.62 9.16 -8.00
N ALA A 124 -23.32 8.37 -8.80
CA ALA A 124 -24.78 8.24 -8.73
C ALA A 124 -25.28 7.58 -7.43
N LEU A 125 -24.41 6.90 -6.69
CA LEU A 125 -24.72 6.27 -5.40
C LEU A 125 -24.42 7.17 -4.20
N PHE A 126 -23.88 8.37 -4.39
CA PHE A 126 -23.47 9.24 -3.28
C PHE A 126 -24.65 9.68 -2.42
N SER A 127 -25.85 9.77 -2.98
CA SER A 127 -27.06 10.14 -2.24
C SER A 127 -27.89 8.94 -1.79
N VAL A 128 -27.44 7.70 -2.04
CA VAL A 128 -28.17 6.48 -1.67
C VAL A 128 -27.76 6.03 -0.26
N PRO A 129 -28.70 5.95 0.71
CA PRO A 129 -28.41 5.47 2.06
C PRO A 129 -27.72 4.10 2.06
N GLY A 130 -26.69 3.94 2.89
CA GLY A 130 -25.88 2.72 2.95
C GLY A 130 -24.79 2.60 1.86
N TRP A 131 -24.84 3.41 0.80
CA TRP A 131 -23.88 3.35 -0.32
C TRP A 131 -22.98 4.57 -0.44
N SER A 132 -23.39 5.73 0.10
CA SER A 132 -22.67 7.00 -0.03
C SER A 132 -21.18 6.89 0.24
N GLU A 133 -20.82 6.31 1.39
CA GLU A 133 -19.42 6.22 1.82
C GLU A 133 -18.63 5.26 0.93
N THR A 134 -19.12 4.03 0.76
CA THR A 134 -18.43 2.99 -0.01
C THR A 134 -18.23 3.42 -1.46
N ALA A 135 -19.26 3.99 -2.10
CA ALA A 135 -19.17 4.47 -3.48
C ALA A 135 -18.23 5.66 -3.61
N CYS A 136 -18.30 6.63 -2.69
CA CYS A 136 -17.39 7.78 -2.67
C CYS A 136 -15.94 7.35 -2.53
N ARG A 137 -15.67 6.45 -1.58
CA ARG A 137 -14.35 5.86 -1.39
C ARG A 137 -13.83 5.16 -2.64
N ARG A 138 -14.65 4.35 -3.32
CA ARG A 138 -14.24 3.70 -4.57
C ARG A 138 -13.91 4.70 -5.68
N ALA A 139 -14.75 5.70 -5.88
CA ALA A 139 -14.53 6.72 -6.89
C ALA A 139 -13.24 7.53 -6.65
N VAL A 140 -13.03 7.98 -5.41
CA VAL A 140 -11.83 8.71 -5.01
C VAL A 140 -10.59 7.84 -5.16
N ASN A 141 -10.63 6.60 -4.67
CA ASN A 141 -9.48 5.69 -4.79
C ASN A 141 -9.13 5.38 -6.24
N ALA A 142 -10.12 5.24 -7.13
CA ALA A 142 -9.86 5.04 -8.56
C ALA A 142 -9.18 6.25 -9.22
N LEU A 143 -9.57 7.46 -8.83
CA LEU A 143 -8.92 8.69 -9.29
C LEU A 143 -7.48 8.78 -8.75
N LEU A 144 -7.28 8.51 -7.45
CA LEU A 144 -5.95 8.48 -6.84
C LEU A 144 -5.04 7.43 -7.49
N ALA A 145 -5.55 6.21 -7.70
CA ALA A 145 -4.83 5.12 -8.36
C ALA A 145 -4.50 5.40 -9.83
N THR A 146 -5.01 6.49 -10.42
CA THR A 146 -4.67 6.94 -11.77
C THR A 146 -3.99 8.31 -11.81
N GLY A 147 -3.46 8.77 -10.67
CA GLY A 147 -2.74 10.04 -10.56
C GLY A 147 -3.64 11.28 -10.64
N LYS A 148 -4.96 11.12 -10.64
CA LYS A 148 -5.96 12.19 -10.78
C LYS A 148 -6.34 12.79 -9.43
N GLU A 149 -5.36 13.15 -8.61
CA GLU A 149 -5.58 13.63 -7.24
C GLU A 149 -6.41 14.92 -7.18
N ALA A 150 -6.19 15.85 -8.12
CA ALA A 150 -6.96 17.09 -8.19
C ALA A 150 -8.46 16.81 -8.44
N GLU A 151 -8.77 15.86 -9.33
CA GLU A 151 -10.14 15.41 -9.57
C GLU A 151 -10.71 14.70 -8.35
N ALA A 152 -9.91 13.87 -7.66
CA ALA A 152 -10.31 13.19 -6.43
C ALA A 152 -10.70 14.17 -5.31
N ARG A 153 -9.89 15.23 -5.13
CA ARG A 153 -10.18 16.32 -4.17
C ARG A 153 -11.40 17.12 -4.56
N ALA A 154 -11.55 17.45 -5.84
CA ALA A 154 -12.73 18.16 -6.34
C ALA A 154 -14.00 17.34 -6.09
N LEU A 155 -13.96 16.04 -6.38
CA LEU A 155 -15.06 15.10 -6.13
C LEU A 155 -15.43 15.03 -4.64
N LEU A 156 -14.44 14.95 -3.75
CA LEU A 156 -14.68 14.95 -2.31
C LEU A 156 -15.30 16.26 -1.82
N ASN A 157 -14.78 17.41 -2.27
CA ASN A 157 -15.30 18.72 -1.88
C ASN A 157 -16.74 18.90 -2.36
N GLU A 158 -17.03 18.51 -3.60
CA GLU A 158 -18.39 18.51 -4.14
C GLU A 158 -19.31 17.59 -3.34
N THR A 159 -18.84 16.37 -3.03
CA THR A 159 -19.62 15.40 -2.26
C THR A 159 -19.92 15.90 -0.86
N LEU A 160 -18.92 16.45 -0.15
CA LEU A 160 -19.08 17.00 1.19
C LEU A 160 -20.04 18.19 1.23
N ALA A 161 -20.12 18.99 0.16
CA ALA A 161 -21.03 20.13 0.07
C ALA A 161 -22.51 19.72 -0.05
N ARG A 162 -22.79 18.47 -0.45
CA ARG A 162 -24.16 17.94 -0.58
C ARG A 162 -24.77 17.50 0.75
N PHE A 163 -23.96 17.36 1.80
CA PHE A 163 -24.41 16.89 3.11
C PHE A 163 -24.34 18.02 4.13
N GLU A 164 -25.47 18.29 4.77
CA GLU A 164 -25.49 19.09 6.00
C GLU A 164 -24.68 18.38 7.11
N LYS A 165 -24.87 17.06 7.23
CA LYS A 165 -24.12 16.17 8.12
C LYS A 165 -23.47 15.04 7.30
N PRO A 166 -22.21 15.20 6.84
CA PRO A 166 -21.60 14.21 6.00
C PRO A 166 -21.27 12.92 6.78
N PRO A 167 -21.32 11.76 6.12
CA PRO A 167 -20.84 10.50 6.69
C PRO A 167 -19.39 10.62 7.18
N VAL A 168 -19.12 10.02 8.35
CA VAL A 168 -17.78 10.04 8.99
C VAL A 168 -16.71 9.52 8.03
N GLY A 169 -16.95 8.44 7.30
CA GLY A 169 -15.95 7.91 6.36
C GLY A 169 -15.62 8.84 5.20
N ILE A 170 -16.55 9.68 4.75
CA ILE A 170 -16.27 10.69 3.71
C ILE A 170 -15.45 11.85 4.29
N LEU A 171 -15.75 12.30 5.52
CA LEU A 171 -14.94 13.30 6.22
C LEU A 171 -13.52 12.81 6.48
N ARG A 172 -13.38 11.55 6.90
CA ARG A 172 -12.11 10.85 7.12
C ARG A 172 -11.29 10.78 5.83
N LEU A 173 -11.93 10.40 4.72
CA LEU A 173 -11.29 10.38 3.40
C LEU A 173 -10.86 11.78 2.96
N ALA A 174 -11.70 12.80 3.15
CA ALA A 174 -11.34 14.19 2.84
C ALA A 174 -10.19 14.71 3.72
N LEU A 175 -10.19 14.41 5.01
CA LEU A 175 -9.09 14.75 5.91
C LEU A 175 -7.80 14.06 5.45
N SER A 176 -7.89 12.81 4.99
CA SER A 176 -6.73 12.10 4.46
C SER A 176 -6.13 12.74 3.23
N LEU A 177 -6.96 13.42 2.42
CA LEU A 177 -6.49 14.28 1.35
C LEU A 177 -6.10 15.68 1.82
N ALA A 178 -6.44 16.14 3.01
CA ALA A 178 -6.20 17.53 3.38
C ALA A 178 -4.72 17.88 3.41
N LEU A 179 -4.43 19.12 3.01
CA LEU A 179 -3.04 19.56 2.88
C LEU A 179 -2.64 20.81 3.58
N LYS A 180 -3.50 21.78 3.42
CA LYS A 180 -3.34 23.06 4.06
C LYS A 180 -3.72 22.85 5.51
N GLY A 181 -2.95 23.41 6.43
CA GLY A 181 -3.25 23.29 7.86
C GLY A 181 -4.67 23.74 8.18
N GLU A 182 -5.07 24.89 7.67
CA GLU A 182 -6.44 25.41 7.84
C GLU A 182 -7.53 24.46 7.34
N GLU A 183 -7.30 23.78 6.21
CA GLU A 183 -8.26 22.80 5.68
C GLU A 183 -8.35 21.57 6.59
N GLY A 184 -7.19 21.05 7.00
CA GLY A 184 -7.11 19.91 7.91
C GLY A 184 -7.73 20.19 9.27
N VAL A 185 -7.49 21.37 9.85
CA VAL A 185 -8.13 21.82 11.10
C VAL A 185 -9.66 21.83 10.97
N ARG A 186 -10.20 22.43 9.90
CA ARG A 186 -11.66 22.48 9.68
C ARG A 186 -12.27 21.09 9.53
N LEU A 187 -11.61 20.18 8.82
CA LEU A 187 -12.11 18.81 8.64
C LEU A 187 -12.03 18.02 9.95
N ALA A 188 -10.96 18.19 10.74
CA ALA A 188 -10.84 17.59 12.06
C ALA A 188 -11.92 18.10 13.03
N ASP A 189 -12.26 19.40 12.99
CA ASP A 189 -13.36 19.97 13.78
C ASP A 189 -14.72 19.35 13.43
N ARG A 190 -14.97 19.10 12.14
CA ARG A 190 -16.20 18.40 11.71
C ARG A 190 -16.23 16.95 12.18
N LEU A 191 -15.09 16.26 12.18
CA LEU A 191 -14.97 14.89 12.68
C LEU A 191 -15.18 14.79 14.19
N LEU A 192 -14.66 15.75 14.96
CA LEU A 192 -14.89 15.85 16.41
C LEU A 192 -16.39 15.91 16.76
N LEU A 193 -17.19 16.59 15.93
CA LEU A 193 -18.63 16.68 16.10
C LEU A 193 -19.37 15.43 15.59
N ALA A 194 -18.92 14.85 14.48
CA ALA A 194 -19.59 13.73 13.82
C ALA A 194 -19.30 12.37 14.47
N ASP A 195 -18.16 12.22 15.13
CA ASP A 195 -17.70 10.97 15.73
C ASP A 195 -16.96 11.22 17.07
N PRO A 196 -17.70 11.57 18.14
CA PRO A 196 -17.11 11.87 19.44
C PRO A 196 -16.36 10.70 20.09
N ALA A 197 -16.61 9.47 19.64
CA ALA A 197 -15.95 8.27 20.15
C ALA A 197 -14.44 8.26 19.83
N ASN A 198 -14.02 8.90 18.74
CA ASN A 198 -12.62 8.99 18.31
C ASN A 198 -12.03 10.40 18.56
N LYS A 199 -12.57 11.12 19.56
CA LYS A 199 -12.20 12.51 19.86
C LYS A 199 -10.69 12.72 20.02
N GLU A 200 -10.01 11.84 20.74
CA GLU A 200 -8.56 11.98 21.02
C GLU A 200 -7.72 11.95 19.74
N GLU A 201 -8.07 11.07 18.80
CA GLU A 201 -7.44 10.96 17.48
C GLU A 201 -7.60 12.28 16.72
N TYR A 202 -8.84 12.75 16.57
CA TYR A 202 -9.12 13.97 15.81
C TYR A 202 -8.53 15.23 16.46
N GLU A 203 -8.45 15.28 17.79
CA GLU A 203 -7.71 16.36 18.47
C GLU A 203 -6.21 16.30 18.16
N GLY A 204 -5.61 15.11 18.11
CA GLY A 204 -4.23 14.93 17.67
C GLY A 204 -4.00 15.43 16.25
N LEU A 205 -4.89 15.08 15.33
CA LEU A 205 -4.83 15.52 13.93
C LEU A 205 -5.04 17.02 13.79
N LYS A 206 -5.98 17.59 14.56
CA LYS A 206 -6.18 19.03 14.63
C LYS A 206 -4.92 19.74 15.11
N ARG A 207 -4.25 19.23 16.15
CA ARG A 207 -2.97 19.79 16.63
C ARG A 207 -1.88 19.75 15.57
N LEU A 208 -1.76 18.63 14.86
CA LEU A 208 -0.81 18.47 13.76
C LEU A 208 -1.06 19.48 12.63
N TYR A 209 -2.32 19.64 12.19
CA TYR A 209 -2.65 20.61 11.15
C TYR A 209 -2.59 22.06 11.64
N ALA A 210 -2.84 22.31 12.92
CA ALA A 210 -2.67 23.63 13.50
C ALA A 210 -1.19 24.04 13.56
N SER A 211 -0.26 23.11 13.80
CA SER A 211 1.17 23.43 13.88
C SER A 211 1.79 23.82 12.53
N ILE A 212 1.15 23.48 11.40
CA ILE A 212 1.59 23.93 10.06
C ILE A 212 0.95 25.26 9.63
N GLY A 213 -0.11 25.72 10.30
CA GLY A 213 -0.77 27.00 10.00
C GLY A 213 -1.35 27.07 8.58
N SER A 214 -1.02 28.13 7.84
CA SER A 214 -1.48 28.33 6.45
C SER A 214 -0.60 27.61 5.40
N ALA A 215 0.50 26.98 5.83
CA ALA A 215 1.37 26.20 4.97
C ALA A 215 0.74 24.86 4.57
N SER A 216 1.38 24.18 3.63
CA SER A 216 1.00 22.83 3.19
C SER A 216 1.95 21.77 3.74
N LEU A 217 1.41 20.58 4.02
CA LEU A 217 2.24 19.39 4.23
C LEU A 217 3.10 19.10 2.99
N PHE A 218 4.32 18.64 3.22
CA PHE A 218 5.27 18.23 2.18
C PHE A 218 5.56 19.31 1.13
N GLU A 219 5.73 20.56 1.57
CA GLU A 219 6.18 21.63 0.69
C GLU A 219 7.60 21.31 0.20
N GLU A 220 7.79 21.28 -1.12
CA GLU A 220 9.06 20.88 -1.71
C GLU A 220 9.78 22.08 -2.28
N LYS A 221 11.08 22.11 -2.06
CA LYS A 221 12.01 23.04 -2.68
C LYS A 221 13.18 22.22 -3.25
N LEU A 222 13.34 22.27 -4.57
CA LEU A 222 14.48 21.68 -5.25
C LEU A 222 15.44 22.78 -5.72
N GLU A 223 16.68 22.73 -5.25
CA GLU A 223 17.74 23.71 -5.56
C GLU A 223 18.78 23.14 -6.55
N ALA A 224 18.33 22.35 -7.53
CA ALA A 224 19.19 21.79 -8.57
C ALA A 224 18.40 21.58 -9.87
N ALA A 225 19.12 21.60 -11.00
CA ALA A 225 18.56 21.18 -12.28
C ALA A 225 18.55 19.65 -12.38
N TYR A 226 17.62 19.10 -13.15
CA TYR A 226 17.61 17.68 -13.47
C TYR A 226 18.75 17.30 -14.43
N PRO A 227 19.23 16.05 -14.39
CA PRO A 227 18.93 15.04 -13.36
C PRO A 227 19.61 15.35 -12.02
N VAL A 228 18.95 15.04 -10.91
CA VAL A 228 19.48 15.25 -9.56
C VAL A 228 19.97 13.92 -9.01
N VAL A 229 21.25 13.83 -8.69
CA VAL A 229 21.86 12.59 -8.17
C VAL A 229 21.97 12.66 -6.65
N LEU A 230 21.37 11.69 -5.97
CA LEU A 230 21.43 11.49 -4.53
C LEU A 230 22.25 10.23 -4.21
N PRO A 231 23.14 10.27 -3.20
CA PRO A 231 23.98 9.13 -2.86
C PRO A 231 23.17 8.04 -2.15
N LEU A 232 23.25 6.81 -2.66
CA LEU A 232 22.84 5.63 -1.91
C LEU A 232 24.03 5.03 -1.19
N LYS A 233 23.80 4.50 0.00
CA LYS A 233 24.77 3.76 0.80
C LYS A 233 24.18 2.42 1.19
N GLU A 234 25.05 1.52 1.60
CA GLU A 234 24.66 0.26 2.20
C GLU A 234 25.04 0.21 3.66
N LYS A 235 24.13 -0.31 4.47
CA LYS A 235 24.37 -0.57 5.88
C LYS A 235 24.07 -2.03 6.16
N SER A 236 25.05 -2.74 6.70
CA SER A 236 24.88 -4.11 7.17
C SER A 236 23.94 -4.15 8.37
N GLU A 237 23.02 -5.10 8.36
CA GLU A 237 22.18 -5.46 9.50
C GLU A 237 22.89 -6.57 10.27
N PHE A 238 23.32 -6.26 11.49
CA PHE A 238 23.87 -7.23 12.42
C PHE A 238 22.74 -7.77 13.29
N ARG A 239 22.64 -9.09 13.42
CA ARG A 239 21.77 -9.73 14.41
C ARG A 239 22.61 -10.41 15.46
N ASP A 240 22.24 -10.18 16.71
CA ASP A 240 22.75 -10.95 17.82
C ASP A 240 22.14 -12.36 17.78
N ILE A 241 22.98 -13.38 17.61
CA ILE A 241 22.57 -14.78 17.56
C ILE A 241 22.18 -15.33 18.94
N SER A 242 22.33 -14.57 20.01
CA SER A 242 21.78 -14.92 21.33
C SER A 242 20.24 -15.08 21.28
N SER A 243 19.58 -14.42 20.33
CA SER A 243 18.16 -14.60 20.02
C SER A 243 17.82 -15.85 19.20
N LEU A 244 18.85 -16.58 18.72
CA LEU A 244 18.75 -17.74 17.83
C LEU A 244 19.19 -19.07 18.49
N THR A 245 19.63 -19.06 19.75
CA THR A 245 20.11 -20.27 20.44
C THR A 245 18.99 -21.04 21.14
N TRP A 246 18.81 -22.31 20.73
CA TRP A 246 18.17 -23.35 21.53
C TRP A 246 19.16 -24.51 21.72
N GLY A 247 19.69 -24.63 22.93
CA GLY A 247 20.65 -25.67 23.34
C GLY A 247 21.55 -25.12 24.45
N SER A 248 21.77 -25.90 25.51
CA SER A 248 22.54 -25.52 26.71
C SER A 248 24.05 -25.44 26.45
N GLY A 249 24.46 -24.49 25.61
CA GLY A 249 25.85 -24.17 25.37
C GLY A 249 26.01 -22.66 25.28
N ASP A 250 26.86 -22.10 26.14
CA ASP A 250 27.31 -20.71 26.07
C ASP A 250 28.13 -20.52 24.78
N ILE A 251 27.45 -20.15 23.70
CA ILE A 251 28.10 -19.56 22.53
C ILE A 251 28.06 -18.06 22.79
N GLY A 252 29.24 -17.46 22.97
CA GLY A 252 29.39 -16.02 23.17
C GLY A 252 28.67 -15.21 22.08
N THR A 253 28.35 -13.95 22.41
CA THR A 253 27.69 -12.97 21.53
C THR A 253 28.42 -12.84 20.18
N ALA A 254 28.02 -13.63 19.19
CA ALA A 254 28.52 -13.51 17.83
C ALA A 254 27.45 -12.83 16.97
N GLY A 255 27.70 -11.59 16.57
CA GLY A 255 26.84 -10.91 15.60
C GLY A 255 27.04 -11.52 14.22
N VAL A 256 25.97 -11.97 13.56
CA VAL A 256 26.02 -12.39 12.15
C VAL A 256 25.42 -11.27 11.30
N THR A 257 26.12 -10.89 10.23
CA THR A 257 25.54 -10.01 9.20
C THR A 257 24.49 -10.79 8.43
N THR A 258 23.23 -10.36 8.49
CA THR A 258 22.10 -11.12 7.93
C THR A 258 21.59 -10.55 6.60
N SER A 259 21.74 -9.24 6.38
CA SER A 259 21.43 -8.56 5.12
C SER A 259 22.14 -7.21 5.04
N THR A 260 22.21 -6.59 3.85
CA THR A 260 22.47 -5.15 3.73
C THR A 260 21.14 -4.43 3.45
N ARG A 261 21.00 -3.21 3.94
CA ARG A 261 19.87 -2.33 3.67
C ARG A 261 20.36 -1.11 2.90
N VAL A 262 19.56 -0.61 1.95
CA VAL A 262 19.90 0.62 1.22
C VAL A 262 19.46 1.81 2.05
N VAL A 263 20.41 2.67 2.38
CA VAL A 263 20.19 3.86 3.18
C VAL A 263 20.66 5.10 2.43
N THR A 264 20.04 6.25 2.72
CA THR A 264 20.46 7.54 2.20
C THR A 264 20.76 8.49 3.35
N PRO A 265 21.75 9.38 3.25
CA PRO A 265 21.93 10.49 4.18
C PRO A 265 20.74 11.46 4.11
N VAL A 266 20.23 11.87 5.27
CA VAL A 266 19.11 12.79 5.41
C VAL A 266 19.38 13.76 6.54
N ALA A 267 19.21 15.05 6.29
CA ALA A 267 19.25 16.08 7.33
C ALA A 267 17.82 16.47 7.73
N VAL A 268 17.51 16.43 9.02
CA VAL A 268 16.20 16.82 9.56
C VAL A 268 16.34 18.08 10.40
N ASN A 269 15.46 19.06 10.22
CA ASN A 269 15.45 20.32 10.98
C ASN A 269 16.80 21.04 11.02
N GLY A 270 17.55 21.00 9.91
CA GLY A 270 18.86 21.64 9.80
C GLY A 270 20.00 20.92 10.54
N THR A 271 19.76 19.73 11.08
CA THR A 271 20.79 18.94 11.77
C THR A 271 21.78 18.28 10.81
N LYS A 272 22.81 17.62 11.38
CA LYS A 272 23.75 16.79 10.63
C LYS A 272 23.01 15.62 9.97
N GLU A 273 23.51 15.19 8.81
CA GLU A 273 22.92 14.06 8.10
C GLU A 273 23.01 12.78 8.92
N LYS A 274 21.89 12.06 9.01
CA LYS A 274 21.77 10.71 9.56
C LYS A 274 21.31 9.77 8.46
N LEU A 275 21.76 8.52 8.51
CA LEU A 275 21.33 7.52 7.53
C LEU A 275 19.89 7.11 7.81
N MET A 276 19.06 7.04 6.78
CA MET A 276 17.70 6.51 6.85
C MET A 276 17.51 5.45 5.77
N LEU A 277 16.74 4.40 6.09
CA LEU A 277 16.35 3.36 5.13
C LEU A 277 15.50 3.97 4.02
N LEU A 278 15.79 3.62 2.77
CA LEU A 278 14.98 4.01 1.63
C LEU A 278 14.04 2.86 1.23
N ASP A 279 12.74 3.10 1.33
CA ASP A 279 11.73 2.03 1.30
C ASP A 279 10.59 2.37 0.33
N SER A 280 10.37 1.54 -0.69
CA SER A 280 9.22 1.66 -1.60
C SER A 280 7.96 0.93 -1.11
N GLY A 281 8.12 0.02 -0.15
CA GLY A 281 7.01 -0.69 0.51
C GLY A 281 6.35 0.11 1.61
N SER A 282 7.03 1.12 2.16
CA SER A 282 6.47 2.11 3.10
C SER A 282 5.85 3.31 2.38
N ASP A 283 4.77 3.84 2.95
CA ASP A 283 4.10 5.09 2.57
C ASP A 283 4.26 6.18 3.65
N LEU A 284 4.92 5.88 4.77
CA LEU A 284 5.09 6.77 5.91
C LEU A 284 6.56 7.04 6.21
N CYS A 285 6.85 8.29 6.57
CA CYS A 285 8.12 8.67 7.18
C CYS A 285 8.14 8.13 8.61
N LEU A 286 9.19 7.38 8.94
CA LEU A 286 9.36 6.76 10.24
C LEU A 286 10.63 7.30 10.89
N VAL A 287 10.58 7.61 12.18
CA VAL A 287 11.73 8.13 12.94
C VAL A 287 11.96 7.33 14.22
N SER A 288 13.23 7.08 14.56
CA SER A 288 13.57 6.39 15.80
C SER A 288 13.36 7.28 17.03
N PRO A 289 12.87 6.73 18.16
CA PRO A 289 12.73 7.42 19.44
C PRO A 289 13.99 8.17 19.86
N LYS A 290 15.16 7.55 19.74
CA LYS A 290 16.44 8.20 20.03
C LYS A 290 16.65 9.46 19.19
N TRP A 291 16.29 9.43 17.90
CA TRP A 291 16.44 10.62 17.06
C TRP A 291 15.40 11.69 17.37
N VAL A 292 14.18 11.30 17.75
CA VAL A 292 13.15 12.22 18.27
C VAL A 292 13.67 12.98 19.49
N GLU A 293 14.33 12.28 20.43
CA GLU A 293 14.97 12.88 21.61
C GLU A 293 16.14 13.80 21.23
N GLU A 294 17.07 13.33 20.37
CA GLU A 294 18.20 14.12 19.85
C GLU A 294 17.74 15.42 19.17
N LEU A 295 16.61 15.38 18.46
CA LEU A 295 16.02 16.52 17.75
C LEU A 295 15.12 17.39 18.63
N GLY A 296 14.84 16.98 19.88
CA GLY A 296 13.92 17.68 20.78
C GLY A 296 12.48 17.75 20.25
N LEU A 297 12.08 16.77 19.44
CA LEU A 297 10.77 16.74 18.80
C LEU A 297 9.68 16.40 19.82
N LYS A 298 8.58 17.15 19.78
CA LYS A 298 7.42 16.92 20.64
C LYS A 298 6.35 16.13 19.88
N PRO A 299 5.79 15.06 20.49
CA PRO A 299 4.64 14.38 19.93
C PRO A 299 3.47 15.35 19.74
N VAL A 300 2.83 15.30 18.57
CA VAL A 300 1.66 16.11 18.22
C VAL A 300 0.36 15.28 18.26
N ALA A 301 0.47 13.97 18.05
CA ALA A 301 -0.62 13.01 18.09
C ALA A 301 -0.14 11.61 18.50
N THR A 302 -1.09 10.73 18.79
CA THR A 302 -0.90 9.29 18.95
C THR A 302 -1.90 8.57 18.06
N ALA A 303 -1.48 7.47 17.44
CA ALA A 303 -2.37 6.64 16.62
C ALA A 303 -1.94 5.18 16.70
N GLU A 304 -2.88 4.28 16.49
CA GLU A 304 -2.60 2.87 16.28
C GLU A 304 -2.13 2.63 14.85
N TYR A 305 -1.13 1.75 14.69
CA TYR A 305 -0.67 1.28 13.38
C TYR A 305 -0.50 -0.24 13.38
N LEU A 306 -0.73 -0.84 12.22
CA LEU A 306 -0.46 -2.24 11.95
C LEU A 306 0.76 -2.33 11.03
N GLY A 307 1.83 -2.99 11.47
CA GLY A 307 2.94 -3.36 10.60
C GLY A 307 3.01 -4.87 10.39
N LEU A 308 3.99 -5.30 9.60
CA LEU A 308 4.23 -6.73 9.34
C LEU A 308 4.89 -7.37 10.57
N GLY A 309 4.16 -8.28 11.24
CA GLY A 309 4.60 -9.00 12.44
C GLY A 309 3.43 -9.51 13.29
N ILE A 310 3.71 -10.41 14.23
CA ILE A 310 2.70 -11.13 15.03
C ILE A 310 2.10 -10.28 16.17
N GLU A 311 2.67 -9.11 16.48
CA GLU A 311 2.32 -8.36 17.69
C GLU A 311 1.05 -7.49 17.61
N GLY A 312 0.27 -7.57 16.53
CA GLY A 312 -0.99 -6.84 16.42
C GLY A 312 -0.82 -5.31 16.31
N SER A 313 -1.92 -4.59 16.55
CA SER A 313 -1.95 -3.12 16.50
C SER A 313 -1.05 -2.52 17.58
N GLN A 314 -0.18 -1.58 17.21
CA GLN A 314 0.70 -0.87 18.14
C GLN A 314 0.35 0.62 18.18
N THR A 315 0.31 1.21 19.38
CA THR A 315 0.16 2.66 19.52
C THR A 315 1.51 3.36 19.30
N SER A 316 1.56 4.27 18.32
CA SER A 316 2.72 5.09 18.02
C SER A 316 2.45 6.57 18.23
N LYS A 317 3.51 7.29 18.61
CA LYS A 317 3.51 8.75 18.64
C LYS A 317 3.77 9.29 17.24
N TRP A 318 3.22 10.46 16.95
CA TRP A 318 3.47 11.20 15.73
C TRP A 318 4.17 12.51 16.05
N VAL A 319 5.13 12.88 15.23
CA VAL A 319 5.88 14.14 15.31
C VAL A 319 5.78 14.87 13.98
N LEU A 320 6.00 16.18 13.99
CA LEU A 320 6.14 16.98 12.78
C LEU A 320 7.62 17.32 12.58
N LEU A 321 8.16 16.97 11.42
CA LEU A 321 9.48 17.40 11.00
C LEU A 321 9.32 18.72 10.22
N ASP A 322 9.93 19.79 10.71
CA ASP A 322 9.86 21.11 10.06
C ASP A 322 10.51 21.08 8.68
N SER A 323 11.62 20.35 8.55
CA SER A 323 12.28 20.10 7.27
C SER A 323 12.99 18.76 7.21
N VAL A 324 12.95 18.13 6.03
CA VAL A 324 13.68 16.92 5.67
C VAL A 324 14.43 17.20 4.38
N ARG A 325 15.76 17.11 4.40
CA ARG A 325 16.63 17.46 3.28
C ARG A 325 17.40 16.25 2.76
N PHE A 326 17.32 16.04 1.45
CA PHE A 326 18.00 15.01 0.66
C PHE A 326 18.87 15.70 -0.39
N GLY A 327 20.16 15.89 -0.11
CA GLY A 327 21.02 16.67 -1.01
C GLY A 327 20.43 18.07 -1.29
N PRO A 328 20.12 18.42 -2.57
CA PRO A 328 19.53 19.70 -2.95
C PRO A 328 17.99 19.77 -2.82
N LEU A 329 17.33 18.67 -2.44
CA LEU A 329 15.88 18.61 -2.23
C LEU A 329 15.54 18.83 -0.77
N THR A 330 14.63 19.76 -0.47
CA THR A 330 14.10 19.99 0.87
C THR A 330 12.59 19.86 0.86
N LEU A 331 12.07 18.98 1.71
CA LEU A 331 10.64 18.89 2.05
C LEU A 331 10.40 19.59 3.38
N ARG A 332 9.30 20.31 3.53
CA ARG A 332 8.87 20.98 4.76
C ARG A 332 7.56 20.43 5.26
N HIS A 333 7.37 20.50 6.58
CA HIS A 333 6.15 20.06 7.26
C HIS A 333 5.86 18.59 6.92
N VAL A 334 6.83 17.71 7.23
CA VAL A 334 6.77 16.27 6.97
C VAL A 334 6.39 15.58 8.28
N PRO A 335 5.17 15.07 8.43
CA PRO A 335 4.82 14.33 9.62
C PRO A 335 5.46 12.95 9.57
N ALA A 336 5.89 12.48 10.73
CA ALA A 336 6.56 11.21 10.87
C ALA A 336 6.00 10.44 12.07
N MET A 337 5.93 9.12 11.91
CA MET A 337 5.56 8.22 13.00
C MET A 337 6.82 7.78 13.75
N VAL A 338 6.74 7.77 15.06
CA VAL A 338 7.81 7.28 15.94
C VAL A 338 7.69 5.76 16.04
N ILE A 339 8.70 5.04 15.56
CA ILE A 339 8.71 3.56 15.57
C ILE A 339 9.21 3.00 16.90
N SER A 340 8.97 1.71 17.14
CA SER A 340 9.61 1.02 18.28
C SER A 340 11.07 0.66 17.95
N GLU A 341 11.98 0.77 18.93
CA GLU A 341 13.40 0.40 18.76
C GLU A 341 13.66 -1.10 19.01
N LYS A 342 12.67 -1.96 18.71
CA LYS A 342 12.81 -3.41 18.95
C LYS A 342 13.86 -4.06 18.04
N GLU A 343 14.09 -3.52 16.85
CA GLU A 343 15.16 -3.99 15.96
C GLU A 343 16.44 -3.16 16.12
N ASP A 344 17.58 -3.84 16.27
CA ASP A 344 18.90 -3.20 16.43
C ASP A 344 19.27 -2.27 15.28
N PHE A 345 18.81 -2.57 14.07
CA PHE A 345 19.03 -1.73 12.90
C PHE A 345 18.57 -0.27 13.14
N PHE A 346 17.39 -0.08 13.73
CA PHE A 346 16.81 1.24 13.98
C PHE A 346 17.46 2.01 15.13
N LYS A 347 18.32 1.37 15.93
CA LYS A 347 19.14 2.04 16.95
C LYS A 347 20.28 2.87 16.32
N GLU A 348 20.70 2.48 15.11
CA GLU A 348 21.84 3.08 14.40
C GLU A 348 21.45 3.93 13.18
N VAL A 349 20.18 3.88 12.76
CA VAL A 349 19.64 4.73 11.69
C VAL A 349 18.61 5.72 12.24
N GLY A 350 18.35 6.79 11.49
CA GLY A 350 17.34 7.78 11.85
C GLY A 350 15.90 7.24 11.69
N GLY A 351 15.70 6.22 10.85
CA GLY A 351 14.39 5.63 10.60
C GLY A 351 14.21 5.26 9.12
N ILE A 352 12.99 5.42 8.60
CA ILE A 352 12.61 5.05 7.22
C ILE A 352 12.11 6.29 6.48
N ILE A 353 12.63 6.48 5.27
CA ILE A 353 12.12 7.42 4.29
C ILE A 353 11.42 6.63 3.19
N PRO A 354 10.11 6.84 2.98
CA PRO A 354 9.41 6.18 1.90
C PRO A 354 9.76 6.85 0.57
N LEU A 355 9.89 6.07 -0.50
CA LEU A 355 10.10 6.61 -1.86
C LEU A 355 8.96 7.53 -2.30
N SER A 356 7.76 7.37 -1.73
CA SER A 356 6.59 8.21 -2.02
C SER A 356 6.78 9.68 -1.64
N LEU A 357 7.76 10.02 -0.77
CA LEU A 357 8.14 11.42 -0.53
C LEU A 357 8.75 12.10 -1.77
N LEU A 358 9.29 11.32 -2.71
CA LEU A 358 9.95 11.79 -3.93
C LEU A 358 9.05 11.69 -5.17
N ARG A 359 7.75 11.40 -4.97
CA ARG A 359 6.79 11.11 -6.05
C ARG A 359 6.61 12.21 -7.10
N ARG A 360 7.06 13.44 -6.86
CA ARG A 360 7.00 14.51 -7.87
C ARG A 360 8.01 14.32 -9.00
N HIS A 361 8.87 13.32 -8.88
CA HIS A 361 9.96 13.03 -9.78
C HIS A 361 9.80 11.63 -10.40
N GLY A 362 10.38 11.45 -11.58
CA GLY A 362 10.77 10.11 -12.03
C GLY A 362 12.02 9.69 -11.25
N ILE A 363 12.01 8.49 -10.67
CA ILE A 363 13.03 8.03 -9.74
C ILE A 363 13.73 6.84 -10.36
N LEU A 364 15.00 7.01 -10.73
CA LEU A 364 15.92 5.92 -11.03
C LEU A 364 16.58 5.46 -9.73
N TYR A 365 16.26 4.25 -9.30
CA TYR A 365 16.90 3.55 -8.20
C TYR A 365 17.97 2.61 -8.76
N ASP A 366 19.24 2.98 -8.60
CA ASP A 366 20.39 2.22 -9.10
C ASP A 366 21.36 1.92 -7.95
N ARG A 367 21.09 0.80 -7.28
CA ARG A 367 21.88 0.38 -6.11
C ARG A 367 23.30 0.00 -6.49
N ARG A 368 23.52 -0.73 -7.59
CA ARG A 368 24.88 -1.22 -7.93
C ARG A 368 25.84 -0.07 -8.22
N HIS A 369 25.32 1.06 -8.70
CA HIS A 369 26.10 2.29 -8.87
C HIS A 369 25.90 3.29 -7.72
N SER A 370 25.32 2.87 -6.59
CA SER A 370 25.16 3.66 -5.38
C SER A 370 24.48 5.03 -5.59
N LYS A 371 23.47 5.09 -6.48
CA LYS A 371 22.80 6.34 -6.83
C LYS A 371 21.29 6.21 -6.92
N LEU A 372 20.62 7.25 -6.43
CA LEU A 372 19.22 7.51 -6.67
C LEU A 372 19.15 8.78 -7.53
N VAL A 373 18.58 8.70 -8.72
CA VAL A 373 18.55 9.83 -9.65
C VAL A 373 17.12 10.30 -9.84
N LEU A 374 16.87 11.57 -9.54
CA LEU A 374 15.60 12.22 -9.80
C LEU A 374 15.61 12.83 -11.20
N HIS A 375 14.53 12.62 -11.93
CA HIS A 375 14.26 13.13 -13.26
C HIS A 375 12.91 13.86 -13.25
N PRO A 376 12.60 14.68 -14.28
CA PRO A 376 11.25 15.18 -14.47
C PRO A 376 10.25 14.01 -14.51
N ALA A 377 9.12 14.13 -13.82
CA ALA A 377 8.02 13.17 -13.94
C ALA A 377 7.59 13.02 -15.40
N GLY A 378 7.18 11.81 -15.80
CA GLY A 378 6.86 11.49 -17.19
C GLY A 378 8.05 11.29 -18.13
N THR A 379 9.29 11.33 -17.61
CA THR A 379 10.48 10.93 -18.39
C THR A 379 10.33 9.47 -18.83
N ASP A 380 10.67 9.17 -20.09
CA ASP A 380 10.66 7.79 -20.60
C ASP A 380 11.66 6.93 -19.82
N PRO A 381 11.25 5.82 -19.19
CA PRO A 381 12.15 4.96 -18.44
C PRO A 381 13.36 4.51 -19.25
N LYS A 382 13.23 4.29 -20.57
CA LYS A 382 14.38 3.92 -21.42
C LYS A 382 15.46 4.99 -21.50
N ALA A 383 15.09 6.27 -21.39
CA ALA A 383 16.04 7.37 -21.37
C ALA A 383 16.84 7.41 -20.05
N ALA A 384 16.27 6.90 -18.95
CA ALA A 384 16.92 6.89 -17.63
C ALA A 384 17.65 5.57 -17.34
N LEU A 385 17.02 4.43 -17.65
CA LEU A 385 17.51 3.08 -17.36
C LEU A 385 18.33 2.46 -18.50
N GLY A 386 18.25 3.00 -19.72
CA GLY A 386 18.91 2.45 -20.90
C GLY A 386 17.99 1.63 -21.82
N PRO A 387 18.53 1.16 -22.96
CA PRO A 387 17.73 0.55 -24.03
C PRO A 387 17.06 -0.78 -23.64
N ASP A 388 17.67 -1.53 -22.72
CA ASP A 388 17.18 -2.83 -22.24
C ASP A 388 16.07 -2.71 -21.18
N ALA A 389 15.69 -1.48 -20.82
CA ALA A 389 14.63 -1.25 -19.86
C ALA A 389 13.28 -1.75 -20.39
N PHE A 390 12.55 -2.46 -19.54
CA PHE A 390 11.21 -2.95 -19.81
C PHE A 390 10.23 -2.46 -18.77
N LYS A 391 9.05 -2.01 -19.23
CA LYS A 391 7.93 -1.65 -18.36
C LYS A 391 7.17 -2.91 -17.98
N VAL A 392 6.64 -2.92 -16.77
CA VAL A 392 5.69 -3.95 -16.32
C VAL A 392 4.36 -3.29 -16.00
N LYS A 393 3.26 -4.06 -16.12
CA LYS A 393 1.97 -3.57 -15.68
C LYS A 393 2.02 -3.35 -14.17
N SER A 394 1.65 -2.16 -13.72
CA SER A 394 1.71 -1.79 -12.31
C SER A 394 0.40 -1.21 -11.79
N LEU A 395 0.14 -1.45 -10.51
CA LEU A 395 -0.95 -0.88 -9.73
C LEU A 395 -0.34 -0.18 -8.51
N TRP A 396 -0.93 0.94 -8.10
CA TRP A 396 -0.36 1.78 -7.04
C TRP A 396 -1.36 2.07 -5.92
N PRO A 397 -1.92 1.03 -5.26
CA PRO A 397 -2.74 1.26 -4.09
C PRO A 397 -1.89 1.95 -3.02
N TYR A 398 -2.37 3.08 -2.50
CA TYR A 398 -1.70 3.79 -1.42
C TYR A 398 -0.24 4.17 -1.70
N ASP A 399 0.08 4.59 -2.93
CA ASP A 399 1.43 4.96 -3.36
C ASP A 399 2.46 3.81 -3.27
N ARG A 400 2.00 2.57 -3.15
CA ARG A 400 2.85 1.38 -3.10
C ARG A 400 2.89 0.72 -4.47
N PRO A 401 4.07 0.54 -5.09
CA PRO A 401 4.20 -0.03 -6.42
C PRO A 401 3.97 -1.55 -6.40
N PHE A 402 2.83 -2.02 -6.90
CA PHE A 402 2.61 -3.44 -7.19
C PHE A 402 2.85 -3.71 -8.67
N VAL A 403 3.58 -4.76 -8.99
CA VAL A 403 3.88 -5.16 -10.37
C VAL A 403 3.33 -6.53 -10.68
N GLU A 404 2.82 -6.68 -11.90
CA GLU A 404 2.34 -7.96 -12.41
C GLU A 404 3.52 -8.90 -12.73
N THR A 405 3.41 -10.13 -12.24
CA THR A 405 4.36 -11.22 -12.46
C THR A 405 3.60 -12.49 -12.86
N SER A 406 4.34 -13.53 -13.24
CA SER A 406 3.83 -14.90 -13.21
C SER A 406 4.62 -15.76 -12.24
N VAL A 407 3.93 -16.67 -11.54
CA VAL A 407 4.56 -17.63 -10.62
C VAL A 407 4.17 -19.03 -11.03
N ASN A 408 5.15 -19.90 -11.26
CA ASN A 408 4.97 -21.28 -11.74
C ASN A 408 4.01 -21.37 -12.94
N GLY A 409 4.12 -20.42 -13.87
CA GLY A 409 3.30 -20.35 -15.08
C GLY A 409 1.93 -19.68 -14.92
N ARG A 410 1.50 -19.35 -13.69
CA ARG A 410 0.25 -18.60 -13.45
C ARG A 410 0.48 -17.10 -13.65
N PRO A 411 -0.16 -16.44 -14.64
CA PRO A 411 -0.04 -15.01 -14.85
C PRO A 411 -0.91 -14.22 -13.84
N GLY A 412 -0.79 -12.88 -13.86
CA GLY A 412 -1.66 -11.99 -13.08
C GLY A 412 -1.35 -11.98 -11.58
N CYS A 413 -0.14 -12.37 -11.18
CA CYS A 413 0.28 -12.37 -9.79
C CYS A 413 0.91 -11.00 -9.44
N TYR A 414 0.20 -10.15 -8.69
CA TYR A 414 0.71 -8.83 -8.31
C TYR A 414 1.56 -8.92 -7.04
N PHE A 415 2.80 -8.41 -7.09
CA PHE A 415 3.71 -8.34 -5.96
C PHE A 415 4.08 -6.89 -5.66
N LEU A 416 4.17 -6.54 -4.37
CA LEU A 416 4.72 -5.27 -3.93
C LEU A 416 6.21 -5.20 -4.27
N VAL A 417 6.65 -4.15 -4.95
CA VAL A 417 8.08 -3.84 -5.09
C VAL A 417 8.52 -3.12 -3.83
N ASP A 418 9.33 -3.79 -3.01
CA ASP A 418 9.74 -3.31 -1.69
C ASP A 418 11.28 -3.25 -1.60
N THR A 419 11.84 -2.05 -1.77
CA THR A 419 13.29 -1.82 -1.61
C THR A 419 13.76 -1.93 -0.16
N GLY A 420 12.83 -1.86 0.80
CA GLY A 420 13.06 -2.10 2.21
C GLY A 420 13.19 -3.59 2.51
N ALA A 421 12.45 -4.47 1.82
CA ALA A 421 12.45 -5.91 2.06
C ALA A 421 13.80 -6.58 1.71
N TYR A 422 14.31 -7.40 2.62
CA TYR A 422 15.60 -8.07 2.48
C TYR A 422 15.59 -9.30 1.56
N ALA A 423 14.41 -9.87 1.32
CA ALA A 423 14.18 -11.07 0.53
C ALA A 423 12.84 -10.98 -0.21
N THR A 424 12.62 -11.87 -1.17
CA THR A 424 11.31 -12.03 -1.81
C THR A 424 10.44 -13.00 -1.01
N PHE A 425 9.16 -12.65 -0.84
CA PHE A 425 8.18 -13.40 -0.07
C PHE A 425 6.95 -13.72 -0.92
N ILE A 426 6.42 -14.93 -0.77
CA ILE A 426 5.11 -15.33 -1.29
C ILE A 426 4.10 -15.32 -0.15
N ALA A 427 2.92 -14.75 -0.40
CA ALA A 427 1.81 -14.76 0.55
C ALA A 427 1.35 -16.20 0.80
N ALA A 428 1.41 -16.65 2.05
CA ALA A 428 1.02 -18.01 2.43
C ALA A 428 -0.43 -18.33 2.04
N GLU A 429 -1.32 -17.33 2.11
CA GLU A 429 -2.73 -17.40 1.77
C GLU A 429 -2.96 -17.65 0.27
N ARG A 430 -1.98 -17.33 -0.58
CA ARG A 430 -2.04 -17.48 -2.04
C ARG A 430 -1.09 -18.54 -2.59
N ALA A 431 -0.23 -19.13 -1.76
CA ALA A 431 0.79 -20.08 -2.20
C ALA A 431 0.21 -21.27 -2.99
N ARG A 432 -0.93 -21.82 -2.54
CA ARG A 432 -1.61 -22.93 -3.25
C ARG A 432 -2.07 -22.54 -4.65
N GLU A 433 -2.53 -21.31 -4.84
CA GLU A 433 -3.03 -20.82 -6.14
C GLU A 433 -1.96 -20.75 -7.21
N VAL A 434 -0.70 -20.59 -6.80
CA VAL A 434 0.48 -20.52 -7.66
C VAL A 434 1.32 -21.80 -7.60
N ASN A 435 0.73 -22.91 -7.14
CA ASN A 435 1.40 -24.21 -7.02
C ASN A 435 2.71 -24.15 -6.22
N VAL A 436 2.75 -23.33 -5.17
CA VAL A 436 3.89 -23.22 -4.25
C VAL A 436 3.57 -23.99 -2.97
N THR A 437 4.44 -24.94 -2.64
CA THR A 437 4.29 -25.79 -1.46
C THR A 437 5.45 -25.56 -0.49
N ILE A 438 5.14 -25.32 0.77
CA ILE A 438 6.13 -25.18 1.84
C ILE A 438 6.79 -26.54 2.08
N ASN A 439 8.12 -26.58 2.06
CA ASN A 439 8.91 -27.79 2.29
C ASN A 439 9.56 -27.76 3.68
N SER A 440 8.73 -27.84 4.72
CA SER A 440 9.18 -27.80 6.11
C SER A 440 10.09 -28.99 6.47
N ALA A 441 9.94 -30.13 5.79
CA ALA A 441 10.79 -31.30 6.02
C ALA A 441 12.25 -31.05 5.61
N ARG A 442 12.47 -30.29 4.53
CA ARG A 442 13.81 -29.98 4.02
C ARG A 442 14.44 -28.76 4.69
N PHE A 443 13.64 -27.72 4.97
CA PHE A 443 14.17 -26.42 5.40
C PHE A 443 13.81 -26.02 6.83
N GLY A 444 12.98 -26.80 7.52
CA GLY A 444 12.41 -26.42 8.81
C GLY A 444 11.49 -25.20 8.71
N SER A 445 11.12 -24.67 9.88
CA SER A 445 10.46 -23.36 10.00
C SER A 445 11.53 -22.28 10.14
N GLN A 446 11.42 -21.19 9.39
CA GLN A 446 12.29 -20.03 9.51
C GLN A 446 11.58 -18.91 10.28
N MET A 447 12.36 -18.02 10.88
CA MET A 447 11.87 -16.79 11.47
C MET A 447 12.37 -15.60 10.64
N GLY A 448 11.44 -14.81 10.12
CA GLY A 448 11.71 -13.48 9.59
C GLY A 448 11.56 -12.42 10.68
N SER A 449 12.01 -11.19 10.39
CA SER A 449 11.64 -10.01 11.18
C SER A 449 11.20 -8.87 10.26
N GLY A 450 10.32 -8.03 10.79
CA GLY A 450 9.86 -6.80 10.16
C GLY A 450 9.52 -5.75 11.22
N LEU A 451 8.96 -4.62 10.78
CA LEU A 451 8.70 -3.44 11.62
C LEU A 451 7.84 -3.76 12.87
N SER A 452 7.00 -4.80 12.83
CA SER A 452 6.17 -5.24 13.96
C SER A 452 6.65 -6.54 14.62
N GLY A 453 7.93 -6.87 14.45
CA GLY A 453 8.61 -7.96 15.16
C GLY A 453 8.85 -9.20 14.32
N ALA A 454 9.14 -10.31 15.01
CA ALA A 454 9.45 -11.58 14.39
C ALA A 454 8.20 -12.28 13.85
N PHE A 455 8.32 -12.99 12.73
CA PHE A 455 7.24 -13.76 12.13
C PHE A 455 7.72 -15.12 11.62
N ALA A 456 6.86 -16.13 11.72
CA ALA A 456 7.13 -17.46 11.18
C ALA A 456 7.03 -17.45 9.65
N SER A 457 8.03 -18.04 8.99
CA SER A 457 8.16 -18.10 7.54
C SER A 457 8.46 -19.55 7.14
N GLY A 458 7.67 -20.08 6.21
CA GLY A 458 7.98 -21.32 5.51
C GLY A 458 8.95 -21.08 4.37
N VAL A 459 9.54 -22.16 3.85
CA VAL A 459 10.40 -22.09 2.66
C VAL A 459 9.84 -23.03 1.60
N ALA A 460 9.66 -22.51 0.39
CA ALA A 460 9.39 -23.31 -0.80
C ALA A 460 10.64 -23.39 -1.67
N ALA A 461 10.76 -24.46 -2.44
CA ALA A 461 11.86 -24.65 -3.40
C ALA A 461 11.33 -24.62 -4.83
N ASP A 462 12.25 -24.43 -5.77
CA ASP A 462 12.05 -24.61 -7.21
C ASP A 462 10.89 -23.76 -7.77
N VAL A 463 10.81 -22.51 -7.29
CA VAL A 463 9.79 -21.57 -7.74
C VAL A 463 10.29 -20.81 -8.95
N THR A 464 9.53 -20.86 -10.04
CA THR A 464 9.78 -20.00 -11.20
C THR A 464 8.95 -18.73 -11.08
N MET A 465 9.61 -17.57 -11.18
CA MET A 465 8.95 -16.29 -11.35
C MET A 465 9.31 -15.68 -12.71
N VAL A 466 8.35 -15.01 -13.36
CA VAL A 466 8.61 -14.19 -14.55
C VAL A 466 8.20 -12.76 -14.27
N LEU A 467 9.16 -11.83 -14.39
CA LEU A 467 8.97 -10.40 -14.27
C LEU A 467 9.29 -9.75 -15.63
N GLY A 468 8.26 -9.27 -16.31
CA GLY A 468 8.38 -8.78 -17.69
C GLY A 468 8.95 -9.85 -18.62
N ASN A 469 10.15 -9.60 -19.16
CA ASN A 469 10.87 -10.54 -20.04
C ASN A 469 11.87 -11.43 -19.29
N THR A 470 12.03 -11.28 -17.97
CA THR A 470 13.05 -11.97 -17.19
C THR A 470 12.46 -13.16 -16.45
N ARG A 471 13.03 -14.35 -16.70
CA ARG A 471 12.72 -15.58 -15.95
C ARG A 471 13.71 -15.77 -14.80
N LEU A 472 13.18 -15.92 -13.60
CA LEU A 472 13.90 -16.11 -12.35
C LEU A 472 13.59 -17.51 -11.81
N ASN A 473 14.63 -18.33 -11.65
CA ASN A 473 14.49 -19.66 -11.04
C ASN A 473 15.00 -19.58 -9.60
N MET A 474 14.08 -19.51 -8.66
CA MET A 474 14.37 -19.36 -7.24
C MET A 474 14.57 -20.74 -6.61
N GLN A 475 15.80 -21.03 -6.18
CA GLN A 475 16.12 -22.27 -5.46
C GLN A 475 15.35 -22.40 -4.15
N THR A 476 15.18 -21.26 -3.47
CA THR A 476 14.35 -21.12 -2.28
C THR A 476 13.63 -19.78 -2.31
N VAL A 477 12.38 -19.76 -1.84
CA VAL A 477 11.62 -18.53 -1.59
C VAL A 477 10.89 -18.63 -0.26
N GLN A 478 10.81 -17.52 0.46
CA GLN A 478 10.09 -17.47 1.73
C GLN A 478 8.59 -17.40 1.49
N VAL A 479 7.82 -18.10 2.33
CA VAL A 479 6.36 -18.15 2.29
C VAL A 479 5.85 -17.75 3.66
N THR A 480 5.22 -16.59 3.77
CA THR A 480 4.78 -16.03 5.05
C THR A 480 3.37 -15.47 4.93
N PRO A 481 2.56 -15.49 6.00
CA PRO A 481 1.36 -14.67 6.06
C PRO A 481 1.75 -13.20 5.89
N LEU A 482 1.15 -12.50 4.93
CA LEU A 482 1.42 -11.09 4.67
C LEU A 482 0.26 -10.16 5.06
N GLY A 483 -0.86 -10.74 5.49
CA GLY A 483 -2.08 -9.98 5.81
C GLY A 483 -2.76 -9.43 4.54
N GLY A 484 -4.07 -9.60 4.45
CA GLY A 484 -4.89 -8.90 3.46
C GLY A 484 -5.15 -7.47 3.92
N GLY A 485 -4.93 -6.48 3.05
CA GLY A 485 -5.13 -5.07 3.43
C GLY A 485 -4.74 -4.05 2.37
N TRP A 486 -4.01 -4.46 1.33
CA TRP A 486 -3.48 -3.58 0.30
C TRP A 486 -4.50 -3.09 -0.74
N GLY A 487 -5.80 -3.34 -0.54
CA GLY A 487 -6.84 -3.01 -1.51
C GLY A 487 -6.81 -3.83 -2.82
N LEU A 488 -5.89 -4.79 -2.95
CA LEU A 488 -5.73 -5.70 -4.09
C LEU A 488 -5.31 -7.10 -3.61
N PRO A 489 -5.59 -8.17 -4.38
CA PRO A 489 -5.06 -9.50 -4.11
C PRO A 489 -3.54 -9.51 -4.32
N SER A 490 -2.77 -9.31 -3.25
CA SER A 490 -1.30 -9.41 -3.26
C SER A 490 -0.87 -10.88 -3.20
N TYR A 491 0.06 -11.26 -4.08
CA TYR A 491 0.68 -12.59 -4.08
C TYR A 491 2.00 -12.62 -3.31
N GLY A 492 2.52 -11.46 -2.92
CA GLY A 492 3.77 -11.38 -2.20
C GLY A 492 4.47 -10.03 -2.25
N ILE A 493 5.74 -10.05 -1.86
CA ILE A 493 6.66 -8.92 -1.89
C ILE A 493 7.88 -9.32 -2.73
N LEU A 494 8.20 -8.55 -3.77
CA LEU A 494 9.50 -8.58 -4.41
C LEU A 494 10.45 -7.77 -3.55
N GLY A 495 11.40 -8.46 -2.92
CA GLY A 495 12.44 -7.81 -2.14
C GLY A 495 13.82 -8.03 -2.73
N ARG A 496 14.81 -7.55 -1.99
CA ARG A 496 16.22 -7.67 -2.33
C ARG A 496 16.73 -9.11 -2.26
N ARG A 497 18.04 -9.30 -2.44
CA ARG A 497 18.78 -10.57 -2.50
C ARG A 497 18.45 -11.42 -3.73
N ASP A 498 17.18 -11.76 -3.92
CA ASP A 498 16.77 -12.76 -4.90
C ASP A 498 16.22 -12.15 -6.20
N VAL A 499 15.59 -10.97 -6.12
CA VAL A 499 14.93 -10.34 -7.26
C VAL A 499 15.41 -8.90 -7.49
N LEU A 500 15.17 -7.97 -6.56
CA LEU A 500 15.39 -6.55 -6.84
C LEU A 500 16.87 -6.19 -7.06
N ASP A 501 17.81 -6.98 -6.52
CA ASP A 501 19.26 -6.78 -6.70
C ASP A 501 19.77 -7.12 -8.11
N LEU A 502 18.91 -7.69 -8.96
CA LEU A 502 19.21 -7.99 -10.36
C LEU A 502 18.91 -6.81 -11.28
N PHE A 503 18.27 -5.74 -10.79
CA PHE A 503 17.77 -4.65 -11.64
C PHE A 503 18.14 -3.25 -11.11
N ALA A 504 18.39 -2.34 -12.03
CA ALA A 504 18.08 -0.92 -11.82
C ALA A 504 16.57 -0.74 -12.01
N MET A 505 15.95 0.10 -11.19
CA MET A 505 14.50 0.27 -11.16
C MET A 505 14.10 1.70 -11.44
N TRP A 506 12.96 1.88 -12.09
CA TRP A 506 12.34 3.17 -12.32
C TRP A 506 10.97 3.21 -11.69
N PHE A 507 10.71 4.28 -10.94
CA PHE A 507 9.41 4.59 -10.35
C PHE A 507 8.97 5.96 -10.85
N ASP A 508 7.77 6.06 -11.41
CA ASP A 508 7.13 7.32 -11.73
C ASP A 508 5.67 7.29 -11.26
N TYR A 509 5.46 7.90 -10.11
CA TYR A 509 4.19 7.92 -9.39
C TYR A 509 3.09 8.63 -10.20
N PRO A 510 3.30 9.85 -10.75
CA PRO A 510 2.32 10.52 -11.59
C PRO A 510 1.81 9.70 -12.77
N SER A 511 2.69 8.91 -13.40
CA SER A 511 2.31 8.05 -14.53
C SER A 511 2.02 6.60 -14.14
N ASN A 512 2.08 6.27 -12.84
CA ASN A 512 1.95 4.91 -12.31
C ASN A 512 2.83 3.88 -13.03
N THR A 513 4.04 4.28 -13.40
CA THR A 513 4.95 3.44 -14.18
C THR A 513 6.03 2.84 -13.30
N VAL A 514 6.15 1.50 -13.34
CA VAL A 514 7.34 0.78 -12.89
C VAL A 514 8.06 0.19 -14.10
N ALA A 515 9.37 0.37 -14.16
CA ALA A 515 10.22 -0.29 -15.15
C ALA A 515 11.50 -0.82 -14.51
N PHE A 516 12.09 -1.81 -15.17
CA PHE A 516 13.29 -2.49 -14.73
C PHE A 516 14.29 -2.51 -15.88
N ALA A 517 15.57 -2.39 -15.57
CA ALA A 517 16.65 -2.77 -16.47
C ALA A 517 17.56 -3.76 -15.75
N PRO A 518 17.83 -4.93 -16.33
CA PRO A 518 18.74 -5.88 -15.73
C PRO A 518 20.13 -5.26 -15.67
N TYR A 519 20.85 -5.47 -14.58
CA TYR A 519 22.28 -5.22 -14.60
C TYR A 519 22.99 -6.23 -15.51
N ASP A 520 24.08 -5.80 -16.14
CA ASP A 520 24.98 -6.72 -16.84
C ASP A 520 25.40 -7.85 -15.87
N LYS A 521 25.40 -9.08 -16.40
CA LYS A 521 25.69 -10.31 -15.65
C LYS A 521 27.17 -10.45 -15.33
#